data_AF-A0A7J3MJ34-F1
#
_entry.id   AF-A0A7J3MJ34-F1
#
_cell.length_a   1.000
_cell.length_b   1.000
_cell.length_c   1.000
_cell.angle_alpha   90.00
_cell.angle_beta   90.00
_cell.angle_gamma   90.00
#
_symmetry.space_group_name_H-M   'P 1'
#
loop_
_entity.id
_entity.type
_entity.pdbx_description
1 polymer ?
#
loop_
_entity_poly.entity_id
_entity_poly.type
_entity_poly.pdbx_seq_one_letter_code
_entity_poly.pdbx_strand_id
1 'polypeptide(L)' 'MVKEASTKLYTLNKKLGGRVYSAVMLYLPSKIVNDSAFPLKKRGRLIVRIVSDKLVIENEKKRRRVKH' A
#
# COMPACT_ATOMS: atom_id res chain seq x y z
N MET A 1 3.83 -15.46 15.87
CA MET A 1 2.68 -16.04 15.15
C MET A 1 2.39 -15.18 13.94
N VAL A 2 2.38 -15.74 12.73
CA VAL A 2 2.08 -15.01 11.48
C VAL A 2 0.58 -15.10 11.25
N LYS A 3 -0.09 -13.96 11.02
CA LYS A 3 -1.51 -13.92 10.62
C LYS A 3 -1.57 -13.71 9.12
N GLU A 4 -2.15 -14.67 8.40
CA GLU A 4 -2.25 -14.66 6.94
C GLU A 4 -3.71 -14.62 6.50
N ALA A 5 -3.97 -13.92 5.40
CA ALA A 5 -5.26 -13.97 4.71
C ALA A 5 -5.06 -13.72 3.21
N SER A 6 -5.74 -14.50 2.37
CA SER A 6 -5.73 -14.33 0.92
C SER A 6 -6.60 -13.15 0.49
N THR A 7 -6.20 -12.45 -0.57
CA THR A 7 -7.01 -11.39 -1.17
C THR A 7 -6.79 -11.29 -2.67
N LYS A 8 -7.62 -10.49 -3.35
CA LYS A 8 -7.54 -10.21 -4.78
C LYS A 8 -6.91 -8.85 -5.03
N LEU A 9 -6.00 -8.82 -6.00
CA LEU A 9 -5.48 -7.59 -6.59
C LEU A 9 -6.40 -7.20 -7.75
N TYR A 10 -6.85 -5.95 -7.77
CA TYR A 10 -7.63 -5.41 -8.88
C TYR A 10 -6.83 -4.33 -9.57
N THR A 11 -6.86 -4.36 -10.90
CA THR A 11 -6.25 -3.32 -11.73
C THR A 11 -7.35 -2.70 -12.58
N LEU A 12 -7.60 -1.41 -12.36
CA LEU A 12 -8.54 -0.61 -13.13
C LEU A 12 -7.74 0.22 -14.14
N ASN A 13 -7.95 -0.03 -15.42
CA ASN A 13 -7.33 0.72 -16.50
C ASN A 13 -8.30 1.76 -17.05
N LYS A 14 -7.88 3.02 -17.12
CA LYS A 14 -8.65 4.12 -17.71
C LYS A 14 -7.86 4.75 -18.86
N LYS A 15 -8.47 4.84 -20.04
CA LYS A 15 -7.92 5.60 -21.16
C LYS A 15 -8.40 7.05 -21.08
N LEU A 16 -7.48 8.01 -21.11
CA LEU A 16 -7.78 9.44 -21.13
C LEU A 16 -6.80 10.14 -22.10
N GLY A 17 -7.32 10.79 -23.14
CA GLY A 17 -6.51 11.53 -24.12
C GLY A 17 -5.41 10.69 -24.78
N GLY A 18 -5.69 9.43 -25.14
CA GLY A 18 -4.73 8.51 -25.75
C GLY A 18 -3.72 7.87 -24.78
N ARG A 19 -3.73 8.23 -23.49
CA ARG A 19 -2.88 7.63 -22.45
C ARG A 19 -3.66 6.62 -21.63
N VAL A 20 -3.00 5.52 -21.22
CA VAL A 20 -3.55 4.52 -20.30
C VAL A 20 -3.07 4.84 -18.88
N TYR A 21 -4.02 5.01 -17.97
CA TYR A 21 -3.78 5.16 -16.55
C TYR A 21 -4.24 3.89 -15.85
N SER A 22 -3.42 3.33 -14.97
CA SER A 22 -3.75 2.13 -14.21
C SER A 22 -3.83 2.46 -12.73
N ALA A 23 -4.97 2.16 -12.11
CA ALA A 23 -5.13 2.16 -10.67
C ALA A 23 -5.05 0.72 -10.17
N VAL A 24 -4.11 0.43 -9.29
CA VAL A 24 -3.97 -0.87 -8.65
C VAL A 24 -4.55 -0.78 -7.24
N MET A 25 -5.54 -1.63 -6.95
CA MET A 25 -6.23 -1.68 -5.66
C MET A 25 -6.02 -3.06 -5.04
N LEU A 26 -5.55 -3.06 -3.79
CA LEU A 26 -5.43 -4.25 -2.96
C LEU A 26 -6.43 -4.15 -1.81
N TYR A 27 -7.42 -5.03 -1.80
CA TYR A 27 -8.32 -5.13 -0.65
C TYR A 27 -7.63 -5.93 0.45
N LEU A 28 -7.62 -5.42 1.68
CA LEU A 28 -7.13 -6.21 2.82
C LEU A 28 -8.34 -6.71 3.62
N PRO A 29 -8.41 -8.02 3.95
CA PRO A 29 -9.51 -8.55 4.73
C PRO A 29 -9.64 -7.83 6.08
N SER A 30 -10.88 -7.53 6.51
CA SER A 30 -11.11 -6.77 7.74
C SER A 30 -10.50 -7.42 8.99
N LYS A 31 -10.37 -8.76 9.00
CA LYS A 31 -9.68 -9.51 10.07
C LYS A 31 -8.21 -9.10 10.23
N ILE A 32 -7.53 -8.71 9.15
CA ILE A 32 -6.15 -8.21 9.17
C ILE A 32 -6.12 -6.72 9.52
N VAL A 33 -7.02 -5.93 8.92
CA VAL A 33 -7.03 -4.45 9.09
C VAL A 33 -7.42 -4.02 10.50
N ASN A 34 -8.32 -4.76 11.14
CA ASN A 34 -8.79 -4.46 12.50
C ASN A 34 -7.89 -5.08 13.58
N ASP A 35 -6.84 -5.79 13.19
CA ASP A 35 -5.87 -6.35 14.12
C ASP A 35 -5.08 -5.22 14.81
N SER A 36 -4.87 -5.33 16.12
CA SER A 36 -4.10 -4.34 16.87
C SER A 36 -2.64 -4.24 16.43
N ALA A 37 -2.10 -5.31 15.82
CA ALA A 37 -0.75 -5.35 15.27
C ALA A 37 -0.67 -4.82 13.82
N PHE A 38 -1.77 -4.33 13.23
CA PHE A 38 -1.78 -3.82 11.86
C PHE A 38 -0.80 -2.62 11.71
N PRO A 39 0.25 -2.72 10.87
CA PRO A 39 1.39 -1.82 10.94
C PRO A 39 1.19 -0.50 10.18
N LEU A 40 0.08 -0.31 9.45
CA LEU A 40 -0.16 0.87 8.61
C LEU A 40 -1.15 1.84 9.26
N LYS A 41 -0.84 3.13 9.18
CA LYS A 41 -1.72 4.19 9.66
C LYS A 41 -2.89 4.37 8.69
N LYS A 42 -4.12 4.42 9.21
CA LYS A 42 -5.34 4.66 8.42
C LYS A 42 -5.35 6.00 7.67
N ARG A 43 -4.55 6.96 8.14
CA ARG A 43 -4.38 8.29 7.52
C ARG A 43 -2.89 8.61 7.47
N GLY A 44 -2.39 8.95 6.29
CA GLY A 44 -0.99 9.26 6.06
C GLY A 44 -0.54 8.84 4.67
N ARG A 45 0.67 9.25 4.30
CA ARG A 45 1.32 8.77 3.08
C ARG A 45 2.01 7.44 3.39
N LEU A 46 2.01 6.56 2.39
CA LEU A 46 2.70 5.29 2.42
C LEU A 46 3.80 5.31 1.36
N ILE A 47 4.89 4.61 1.64
CA ILE A 47 5.93 4.30 0.67
C ILE A 47 5.66 2.87 0.20
N VAL A 48 5.60 2.69 -1.12
CA VAL A 48 5.45 1.39 -1.77
C VAL A 48 6.72 1.12 -2.56
N ARG A 49 7.36 -0.03 -2.31
CA ARG A 49 8.61 -0.44 -2.96
C ARG A 49 8.54 -1.92 -3.33
N ILE A 50 9.25 -2.29 -4.40
CA ILE A 50 9.52 -3.69 -4.73
C ILE A 50 10.92 -4.00 -4.22
N VAL A 51 11.05 -4.99 -3.34
CA VAL A 51 12.32 -5.46 -2.81
C VAL A 51 12.40 -6.96 -3.10
N SER A 52 13.33 -7.34 -3.98
CA SER A 52 13.43 -8.69 -4.51
C SER A 52 12.11 -9.12 -5.18
N ASP A 53 11.43 -10.11 -4.62
CA ASP A 53 10.17 -10.69 -5.08
C ASP A 53 8.94 -10.18 -4.30
N LYS A 54 9.11 -9.18 -3.43
CA LYS A 54 8.07 -8.72 -2.50
C LYS A 54 7.67 -7.28 -2.72
N LEU A 55 6.36 -7.03 -2.67
CA LEU A 55 5.81 -5.69 -2.53
C LEU A 55 5.83 -5.29 -1.05
N VAL A 56 6.61 -4.27 -0.72
CA VAL A 56 6.76 -3.76 0.64
C VAL A 56 6.03 -2.42 0.75
N ILE A 57 5.13 -2.33 1.73
CA ILE A 57 4.34 -1.13 2.01
C ILE A 57 4.64 -0.68 3.44
N GLU A 58 5.06 0.56 3.61
CA GLU A 58 5.41 1.12 4.91
C GLU A 58 4.84 2.53 5.08
N ASN A 59 4.65 2.96 6.32
CA ASN A 59 4.31 4.35 6.60
C ASN A 59 5.45 5.28 6.16
N GLU A 60 5.14 6.35 5.44
CA GLU A 60 6.12 7.38 5.13
C GLU A 60 6.62 8.01 6.44
N LYS A 61 7.90 7.83 6.75
CA LYS A 61 8.54 8.56 7.85
C LYS A 61 8.67 10.01 7.37
N LYS A 62 8.04 10.95 8.09
CA LYS A 62 8.29 12.39 7.88
C LYS A 62 9.80 12.61 7.97
N ARG A 63 10.46 12.85 6.84
CA ARG A 63 11.83 13.36 6.86
C ARG A 63 11.77 14.69 7.60
N ARG A 64 12.34 14.78 8.80
CA ARG A 64 12.68 16.09 9.38
C ARG A 64 13.54 16.76 8.32
N ARG A 65 13.04 17.85 7.73
CA ARG A 65 13.88 18.75 6.92
C ARG A 65 14.97 19.23 7.88
N VAL A 66 16.17 18.69 7.76
CA VAL A 66 17.36 19.34 8.30
C VAL A 66 17.53 20.57 7.41
N LYS A 67 17.13 21.73 7.91
CA LYS A 67 17.52 23.00 7.31
C LYS A 67 19.03 23.10 7.53
N HIS A 68 19.79 23.04 6.44
CA HIS A 68 21.12 23.65 6.40
C HIS A 68 20.94 25.12 6.01
#